data_AF-A0AA88HFW4-F1
#
_entry.id   AF-A0AA88HFW4-F1
#
_cell.length_a   1.000
_cell.length_b   1.000
_cell.length_c   1.000
_cell.angle_alpha   90.00
_cell.angle_beta   90.00
_cell.angle_gamma   90.00
#
_symmetry.space_group_name_H-M   'P 1'
#
loop_
_entity.id
_entity.type
_entity.pdbx_description
1 polymer ?
#
loop_
_entity_poly.entity_id
_entity_poly.type
_entity_poly.pdbx_seq_one_letter_code
_entity_poly.pdbx_strand_id
1 'polypeptide(L)'
;MSSNGVGAIQRIRNLLKFNPNLVLLKLALFLHYGGVSAIFPYYTVHMKSIGLSIEEISTISTCLPFVSLICSPIAGMISDKLGQYRYVLIGTLIAAVISQTCILLADARIPDGFEAYNASAILYSINNETQIQITSDTWNTSSPLLAMRFVIPPSETQHCVREETFITFIPKEKEGLIATGDVDLDITECITPVEIEIIGLRLEDESRDAEYQASHIRGFWIYFLVRGVSTAMLASTFCSFDAITLAMVKEHNGDYGKQRFFSMFGLSTVSPFVGILADWLGSLKGYRDYSSIFLVGHTFWLVAALLVWKLDVKADKPEGSFLTNLQQLLTIPEIPIFLVFMLFLGTNFGFMDNYLFIFLVDDIKTPNFLLGLSVTVGCIFGLPFLCFSNKIIKEVGIVTIIVVAFWSYAVRYIGFSLMTNPWNTLVLECLKFLSYHMLHSAACKFCSIKAPKGLLATLTAVYCSTHYQLGRSSGAFVGGILISRFGTRETFKILAYAALLFGTCYWLTDVLVLKRIESKRIQRMKETEEESKTPFFSNS
;
A
#
# COMPACT_ATOMS: atom_id res chain seq x y z
N MET A 1 -34.83 -13.53 -25.97
CA MET A 1 -34.19 -12.89 -24.79
C MET A 1 -34.87 -13.43 -23.53
N SER A 2 -34.23 -14.29 -22.70
CA SER A 2 -34.52 -14.42 -21.23
C SER A 2 -33.87 -15.62 -20.49
N SER A 3 -33.14 -16.57 -21.12
CA SER A 3 -32.60 -17.72 -20.36
C SER A 3 -31.29 -17.44 -19.57
N ASN A 4 -30.52 -16.41 -19.94
CA ASN A 4 -29.23 -16.11 -19.29
C ASN A 4 -29.35 -15.32 -17.97
N GLY A 5 -30.44 -14.57 -17.76
CA GLY A 5 -30.64 -13.75 -16.56
C GLY A 5 -31.02 -14.58 -15.32
N VAL A 6 -31.81 -15.64 -15.50
CA VAL A 6 -32.23 -16.54 -14.42
C VAL A 6 -31.03 -17.32 -13.85
N GLY A 7 -30.08 -17.71 -14.70
CA GLY A 7 -28.83 -18.36 -14.26
C GLY A 7 -27.91 -17.45 -13.44
N ALA A 8 -27.88 -16.15 -13.74
CA ALA A 8 -27.10 -15.18 -12.98
C ALA A 8 -27.70 -14.93 -11.60
N ILE A 9 -29.01 -14.74 -11.51
CA ILE A 9 -29.72 -14.55 -10.22
C ILE A 9 -29.65 -15.82 -9.37
N GLN A 10 -29.80 -17.01 -9.97
CA GLN A 10 -29.67 -18.27 -9.25
C GLN A 10 -28.21 -18.54 -8.82
N ARG A 11 -27.20 -18.12 -9.61
CA ARG A 11 -25.80 -18.09 -9.17
C ARG A 11 -25.58 -17.16 -8.00
N ILE A 12 -26.14 -15.95 -8.01
CA ILE A 12 -26.06 -15.00 -6.89
C ILE A 12 -26.76 -15.57 -5.64
N ARG A 13 -27.93 -16.19 -5.79
CA ARG A 13 -28.65 -16.85 -4.70
C ARG A 13 -27.87 -18.04 -4.12
N ASN A 14 -27.22 -18.84 -4.97
CA ASN A 14 -26.34 -19.94 -4.53
C ASN A 14 -25.02 -19.43 -3.95
N LEU A 15 -24.50 -18.28 -4.41
CA LEU A 15 -23.38 -17.59 -3.78
C LEU A 15 -23.74 -17.12 -2.36
N LEU A 16 -24.98 -16.69 -2.16
CA LEU A 16 -25.51 -16.28 -0.86
C LEU A 16 -25.95 -17.44 0.05
N LYS A 17 -25.90 -18.71 -0.39
CA LYS A 17 -26.16 -19.86 0.51
C LYS A 17 -25.27 -19.76 1.75
N PHE A 18 -25.92 -19.65 2.89
CA PHE A 18 -25.33 -19.37 4.19
C PHE A 18 -24.88 -20.68 4.84
N ASN A 19 -23.58 -20.81 5.07
CA ASN A 19 -23.04 -21.89 5.89
C ASN A 19 -22.88 -21.36 7.33
N PRO A 20 -23.72 -21.82 8.29
CA PRO A 20 -23.70 -21.31 9.66
C PRO A 20 -22.38 -21.59 10.38
N ASN A 21 -21.68 -22.68 10.02
CA ASN A 21 -20.41 -23.07 10.65
C ASN A 21 -19.24 -22.14 10.26
N LEU A 22 -19.39 -21.34 9.19
CA LEU A 22 -18.35 -20.43 8.69
C LEU A 22 -18.64 -18.96 9.04
N VAL A 23 -19.70 -18.67 9.80
CA VAL A 23 -20.08 -17.28 10.13
C VAL A 23 -19.01 -16.60 10.97
N LEU A 24 -18.51 -17.31 11.98
CA LEU A 24 -17.48 -16.79 12.86
C LEU A 24 -16.17 -16.48 12.10
N LEU A 25 -15.80 -17.35 11.15
CA LEU A 25 -14.66 -17.13 10.27
C LEU A 25 -14.85 -15.88 9.39
N LYS A 26 -16.03 -15.70 8.79
CA LYS A 26 -16.35 -14.51 7.98
C LYS A 26 -16.22 -13.22 8.77
N LEU A 27 -16.73 -13.20 10.00
CA LEU A 27 -16.62 -12.05 10.90
C LEU A 27 -15.16 -11.78 11.28
N ALA A 28 -14.38 -12.82 11.59
CA ALA A 28 -12.96 -12.68 11.89
C ALA A 28 -12.16 -12.13 10.68
N LEU A 29 -12.45 -12.62 9.46
CA LEU A 29 -11.85 -12.12 8.23
C LEU A 29 -12.24 -10.66 7.96
N PHE A 30 -13.51 -10.30 8.15
CA PHE A 30 -13.97 -8.92 8.02
C PHE A 30 -13.22 -7.99 8.99
N LEU A 31 -13.12 -8.39 10.26
CA LEU A 31 -12.43 -7.58 11.27
C LEU A 31 -10.93 -7.47 11.02
N HIS A 32 -10.26 -8.55 10.65
CA HIS A 32 -8.82 -8.51 10.37
C HIS A 32 -8.50 -7.58 9.20
N TYR A 33 -9.19 -7.75 8.06
CA TYR A 33 -8.97 -6.92 6.88
C TYR A 33 -9.51 -5.49 7.07
N GLY A 34 -10.54 -5.31 7.90
CA GLY A 34 -11.01 -4.00 8.35
C GLY A 34 -9.91 -3.25 9.12
N GLY A 35 -9.27 -3.90 10.10
CA GLY A 35 -8.15 -3.32 10.84
C GLY A 35 -6.94 -3.03 9.95
N VAL A 36 -6.65 -3.90 8.98
CA VAL A 36 -5.64 -3.64 7.95
C VAL A 36 -5.99 -2.38 7.14
N SER A 37 -7.23 -2.25 6.65
CA SER A 37 -7.64 -1.07 5.87
C SER A 37 -7.72 0.24 6.65
N ALA A 38 -7.88 0.14 7.98
CA ALA A 38 -7.79 1.29 8.85
C ALA A 38 -6.36 1.84 8.80
N ILE A 39 -5.35 1.01 9.03
CA ILE A 39 -3.97 1.49 9.27
C ILE A 39 -3.13 1.57 7.99
N PHE A 40 -3.21 0.54 7.14
CA PHE A 40 -2.27 0.34 6.04
C PHE A 40 -2.12 1.52 5.08
N PRO A 41 -3.20 2.21 4.66
CA PRO A 41 -3.08 3.36 3.75
C PRO A 41 -2.38 4.56 4.37
N TYR A 42 -2.34 4.65 5.70
CA TYR A 42 -1.79 5.78 6.44
C TYR A 42 -0.38 5.52 6.97
N TYR A 43 0.25 4.35 6.74
CA TYR A 43 1.60 4.10 7.22
C TYR A 43 2.61 5.12 6.68
N THR A 44 2.59 5.37 5.36
CA THR A 44 3.57 6.27 4.73
C THR A 44 3.28 7.72 5.05
N VAL A 45 2.00 8.09 5.13
CA VAL A 45 1.56 9.41 5.58
C VAL A 45 1.95 9.65 7.05
N HIS A 46 1.77 8.65 7.93
CA HIS A 46 2.22 8.70 9.32
C HIS A 46 3.73 8.89 9.40
N MET A 47 4.53 8.07 8.68
CA MET A 47 5.99 8.22 8.62
C MET A 47 6.42 9.62 8.20
N LYS A 48 5.75 10.18 7.18
CA LYS A 48 6.00 11.56 6.74
C LYS A 48 5.62 12.58 7.81
N SER A 49 4.49 12.38 8.50
CA SER A 49 3.99 13.30 9.54
C SER A 49 4.86 13.34 10.81
N ILE A 50 5.60 12.27 11.11
CA ILE A 50 6.57 12.23 12.22
C ILE A 50 7.95 12.76 11.79
N GLY A 51 8.10 13.31 10.58
CA GLY A 51 9.33 13.97 10.14
C GLY A 51 10.31 13.10 9.35
N LEU A 52 9.96 11.86 8.97
CA LEU A 52 10.82 11.05 8.11
C LEU A 52 10.86 11.60 6.68
N SER A 53 12.06 11.67 6.13
CA SER A 53 12.31 12.06 4.75
C SER A 53 11.78 11.01 3.76
N ILE A 54 11.59 11.41 2.50
CA ILE A 54 11.16 10.48 1.44
C ILE A 54 12.20 9.36 1.24
N GLU A 55 13.48 9.66 1.44
CA GLU A 55 14.57 8.69 1.33
C GLU A 55 14.54 7.66 2.48
N GLU A 56 14.27 8.11 3.70
CA GLU A 56 14.09 7.23 4.87
C GLU A 56 12.84 6.36 4.74
N ILE A 57 11.71 6.95 4.31
CA ILE A 57 10.47 6.22 4.02
C ILE A 57 10.73 5.17 2.93
N SER A 58 11.41 5.54 1.85
CA SER A 58 11.81 4.61 0.79
C SER A 58 12.66 3.47 1.32
N THR A 59 13.64 3.77 2.17
CA THR A 59 14.54 2.78 2.78
C THR A 59 13.75 1.79 3.64
N ILE A 60 12.90 2.29 4.54
CA ILE A 60 12.00 1.48 5.35
C ILE A 60 11.14 0.60 4.44
N SER A 61 10.38 1.20 3.52
CA SER A 61 9.46 0.49 2.64
C SER A 61 10.12 -0.50 1.68
N THR A 62 11.40 -0.31 1.37
CA THR A 62 12.20 -1.25 0.58
C THR A 62 12.59 -2.47 1.42
N CYS A 63 13.04 -2.27 2.66
CA CYS A 63 13.51 -3.34 3.54
C CYS A 63 12.37 -4.20 4.12
N LEU A 64 11.25 -3.59 4.49
CA LEU A 64 10.17 -4.28 5.22
C LEU A 64 9.56 -5.49 4.48
N PRO A 65 9.33 -5.45 3.14
CA PRO A 65 8.81 -6.63 2.46
C PRO A 65 9.80 -7.80 2.43
N PHE A 66 11.12 -7.58 2.51
CA PHE A 66 12.09 -8.67 2.70
C PHE A 66 11.96 -9.33 4.07
N VAL A 67 11.69 -8.54 5.12
CA VAL A 67 11.36 -9.07 6.44
C VAL A 67 10.11 -9.96 6.33
N SER A 68 9.06 -9.49 5.64
CA SER A 68 7.85 -10.31 5.43
C SER A 68 8.08 -11.59 4.62
N LEU A 69 8.93 -11.53 3.58
CA LEU A 69 9.31 -12.68 2.74
C LEU A 69 9.92 -13.82 3.56
N ILE A 70 10.70 -13.49 4.60
CA ILE A 70 11.35 -14.47 5.48
C ILE A 70 10.42 -14.89 6.63
N CYS A 71 9.73 -13.93 7.26
CA CYS A 71 8.90 -14.20 8.44
C CYS A 71 7.64 -15.01 8.13
N SER A 72 7.01 -14.80 6.97
CA SER A 72 5.78 -15.52 6.57
C SER A 72 5.97 -17.05 6.50
N PRO A 73 6.99 -17.60 5.81
CA PRO A 73 7.30 -19.02 5.86
C PRO A 73 7.61 -19.54 7.26
N ILE A 74 8.37 -18.77 8.06
CA ILE A 74 8.72 -19.16 9.44
C ILE A 74 7.47 -19.29 10.30
N ALA A 75 6.53 -18.35 10.21
CA ALA A 75 5.25 -18.41 10.91
C ALA A 75 4.41 -19.63 10.48
N GLY A 76 4.43 -19.98 9.19
CA GLY A 76 3.84 -21.22 8.67
C GLY A 76 4.46 -22.44 9.34
N MET A 77 5.79 -22.58 9.30
CA MET A 77 6.50 -23.71 9.91
C MET A 77 6.25 -23.83 11.42
N ILE A 78 6.16 -22.71 12.15
CA ILE A 78 5.81 -22.69 13.57
C ILE A 78 4.38 -23.20 13.77
N SER A 79 3.42 -22.74 12.95
CA SER A 79 2.03 -23.18 13.00
C SER A 79 1.91 -24.68 12.74
N ASP A 80 2.64 -25.18 11.75
CA ASP A 80 2.69 -26.59 11.37
C ASP A 80 3.28 -27.46 12.48
N LYS A 81 4.37 -27.00 13.12
CA LYS A 81 5.05 -27.72 14.22
C LYS A 81 4.19 -27.79 15.48
N LEU A 82 3.48 -26.71 15.80
CA LEU A 82 2.62 -26.65 16.98
C LEU A 82 1.27 -27.35 16.74
N GLY A 83 0.83 -27.51 15.48
CA GLY A 83 -0.47 -28.08 15.13
C GLY A 83 -1.66 -27.24 15.65
N GLN A 84 -1.40 -26.01 16.09
CA GLN A 84 -2.31 -25.17 16.85
C GLN A 84 -2.45 -23.78 16.20
N TYR A 85 -2.90 -23.76 14.95
CA TYR A 85 -2.97 -22.56 14.10
C TYR A 85 -3.76 -21.41 14.75
N ARG A 86 -4.83 -21.71 15.51
CA ARG A 86 -5.63 -20.67 16.18
C ARG A 86 -4.84 -19.88 17.21
N TYR A 87 -4.01 -20.55 18.03
CA TYR A 87 -3.26 -19.87 19.10
C TYR A 87 -2.09 -19.08 18.53
N VAL A 88 -1.46 -19.57 17.45
CA VAL A 88 -0.43 -18.82 16.71
C VAL A 88 -1.04 -17.57 16.08
N LEU A 89 -2.24 -17.66 15.49
CA LEU A 89 -2.92 -16.47 14.95
C LEU A 89 -3.26 -15.45 16.05
N ILE A 90 -3.77 -15.89 17.20
CA ILE A 90 -4.10 -14.99 18.31
C ILE A 90 -2.83 -14.30 18.84
N GLY A 91 -1.75 -15.06 19.03
CA GLY A 91 -0.47 -14.51 19.46
C GLY A 91 0.10 -13.48 18.49
N THR A 92 0.05 -13.76 17.19
CA THR A 92 0.52 -12.82 16.15
C THR A 92 -0.37 -11.58 16.02
N LEU A 93 -1.69 -11.68 16.21
CA LEU A 93 -2.59 -10.52 16.26
C LEU A 93 -2.28 -9.63 17.47
N ILE A 94 -2.08 -10.21 18.65
CA ILE A 94 -1.73 -9.45 19.86
C ILE A 94 -0.35 -8.79 19.70
N ALA A 95 0.63 -9.53 19.17
CA ALA A 95 1.96 -8.99 18.89
C ALA A 95 1.93 -7.87 17.82
N ALA A 96 1.04 -7.96 16.83
CA ALA A 96 0.82 -6.90 15.85
C ALA A 96 0.26 -5.63 16.52
N VAL A 97 -0.70 -5.76 17.45
CA VAL A 97 -1.24 -4.63 18.22
C VAL A 97 -0.16 -3.98 19.10
N ILE A 98 0.63 -4.78 19.83
CA ILE A 98 1.70 -4.28 20.70
C ILE A 98 2.74 -3.54 19.87
N SER A 99 3.26 -4.18 18.81
CA SER A 99 4.28 -3.56 17.95
C SER A 99 3.79 -2.29 17.26
N GLN A 100 2.52 -2.20 16.87
CA GLN A 100 1.95 -0.98 16.28
C GLN A 100 1.67 0.11 17.30
N THR A 101 1.36 -0.26 18.54
CA THR A 101 1.34 0.70 19.64
C THR A 101 2.73 1.27 19.89
N CYS A 102 3.78 0.44 19.81
CA CYS A 102 5.15 0.92 19.88
C CYS A 102 5.52 1.87 18.71
N ILE A 103 4.92 1.71 17.51
CA ILE A 103 5.11 2.66 16.40
C ILE A 103 4.58 4.05 16.77
N LEU A 104 3.43 4.14 17.43
CA LEU A 104 2.88 5.42 17.88
C LEU A 104 3.75 6.10 18.95
N LEU A 105 4.44 5.31 19.76
CA LEU A 105 5.37 5.80 20.78
C LEU A 105 6.75 6.13 20.21
N ALA A 106 7.10 5.53 19.07
CA ALA A 106 8.33 5.80 18.34
C ALA A 106 8.17 7.12 17.57
N ASP A 107 8.24 8.21 18.32
CA ASP A 107 8.24 9.54 17.72
C ASP A 107 9.61 9.77 17.08
N ALA A 108 9.66 9.69 15.75
CA ALA A 108 10.82 10.11 14.97
C ALA A 108 10.82 11.64 14.74
N ARG A 109 9.93 12.37 15.44
CA ARG A 109 9.97 13.83 15.46
C ARG A 109 11.38 14.27 15.82
N ILE A 110 12.04 14.87 14.83
CA ILE A 110 12.63 16.20 14.95
C ILE A 110 11.96 16.89 16.15
N PRO A 111 12.59 16.97 17.35
CA PRO A 111 12.14 17.97 18.29
C PRO A 111 12.22 19.26 17.50
N ASP A 112 11.06 19.82 17.21
CA ASP A 112 10.91 21.06 16.49
C ASP A 112 11.87 22.01 17.19
N GLY A 113 13.05 22.27 16.59
CA GLY A 113 14.10 23.11 17.16
C GLY A 113 13.67 24.58 17.24
N PHE A 114 12.35 24.78 17.21
CA PHE A 114 11.61 25.99 17.39
C PHE A 114 11.49 26.22 18.90
N GLU A 115 12.22 27.21 19.40
CA GLU A 115 11.91 27.76 20.72
C GLU A 115 10.56 28.46 20.63
N ALA A 116 9.67 28.19 21.59
CA ALA A 116 8.38 28.86 21.67
C ALA A 116 8.63 30.36 21.82
N TYR A 117 8.13 31.12 20.86
CA TYR A 117 8.38 32.55 20.79
C TYR A 117 7.07 33.24 20.47
N ASN A 118 6.48 33.90 21.45
CA ASN A 118 5.25 34.67 21.23
C ASN A 118 5.65 36.06 20.72
N ALA A 119 5.59 36.25 19.40
CA ALA A 119 5.80 37.55 18.77
C ALA A 119 4.77 37.75 17.66
N SER A 120 4.39 39.00 17.41
CA SER A 120 3.66 39.33 16.18
C SER A 120 4.65 39.65 15.06
N ALA A 121 4.22 39.39 13.84
CA ALA A 121 4.88 39.88 12.63
C ALA A 121 3.82 40.29 11.61
N ILE A 122 4.24 41.07 10.62
CA ILE A 122 3.42 41.49 9.49
C ILE A 122 3.95 40.80 8.24
N LEU A 123 3.06 40.08 7.57
CA LEU A 123 3.32 39.37 6.33
C LEU A 123 2.84 40.22 5.14
N TYR A 124 3.70 40.46 4.16
CA TYR A 124 3.35 41.22 2.95
C TYR A 124 4.16 40.74 1.74
N SER A 125 3.68 41.01 0.53
CA SER A 125 4.39 40.67 -0.71
C SER A 125 4.89 41.93 -1.42
N ILE A 126 6.17 41.94 -1.81
CA ILE A 126 6.78 42.97 -2.66
C ILE A 126 7.48 42.25 -3.81
N ASN A 127 7.24 42.69 -5.06
CA ASN A 127 7.90 42.15 -6.26
C ASN A 127 7.76 40.61 -6.44
N ASN A 128 6.60 40.03 -6.10
CA ASN A 128 6.35 38.57 -6.08
C ASN A 128 7.18 37.78 -5.05
N GLU A 129 7.88 38.43 -4.13
CA GLU A 129 8.53 37.76 -3.01
C GLU A 129 7.73 38.00 -1.72
N THR A 130 7.65 36.98 -0.86
CA THR A 130 7.02 37.12 0.45
C THR A 130 8.05 37.68 1.43
N GLN A 131 7.66 38.73 2.14
CA GLN A 131 8.47 39.34 3.20
C GLN A 131 7.73 39.26 4.54
N ILE A 132 8.49 39.01 5.59
CA ILE A 132 8.01 38.99 6.96
C ILE A 132 8.75 40.06 7.75
N GLN A 133 8.01 41.05 8.27
CA GLN A 133 8.55 42.04 9.18
C GLN A 133 8.13 41.71 10.61
N ILE A 134 9.12 41.43 11.46
CA ILE A 134 8.89 41.07 12.85
C ILE A 134 8.65 42.36 13.65
N THR A 135 7.52 42.46 14.36
CA THR A 135 7.14 43.67 15.13
C THR A 135 7.58 43.62 16.59
N SER A 136 8.32 42.58 17.00
CA SER A 136 8.77 42.42 18.39
C SER A 136 10.12 43.11 18.68
N ASP A 137 10.16 43.87 19.77
CA ASP A 137 11.37 44.47 20.38
C ASP A 137 12.34 43.41 20.94
N THR A 138 11.92 42.15 21.10
CA THR A 138 12.73 41.09 21.71
C THR A 138 13.58 40.30 20.70
N TRP A 139 13.43 40.55 19.40
CA TRP A 139 14.20 39.88 18.35
C TRP A 139 15.64 40.40 18.25
N ASN A 140 16.48 39.99 19.19
CA ASN A 140 17.89 40.39 19.23
C ASN A 140 18.82 39.17 19.29
N THR A 141 18.72 38.31 18.27
CA THR A 141 19.57 37.11 18.16
C THR A 141 20.68 37.35 17.14
N SER A 142 21.92 37.12 17.58
CA SER A 142 23.14 37.16 16.75
C SER A 142 23.25 35.96 15.82
N SER A 143 22.55 34.86 16.12
CA SER A 143 22.51 33.67 15.29
C SER A 143 21.64 33.88 14.03
N PRO A 144 22.03 33.31 12.88
CA PRO A 144 21.18 33.24 11.69
C PRO A 144 19.84 32.57 12.00
N LEU A 145 18.75 33.11 11.44
CA LEU A 145 17.44 32.46 11.49
C LEU A 145 17.43 31.35 10.44
N LEU A 146 17.15 30.12 10.85
CA LEU A 146 17.08 28.96 9.96
C LEU A 146 15.65 28.72 9.46
N ALA A 147 14.67 28.88 10.37
CA ALA A 147 13.25 28.78 10.05
C ALA A 147 12.39 29.49 11.10
N MET A 148 11.22 29.96 10.69
CA MET A 148 10.20 30.55 11.56
C MET A 148 8.86 29.85 11.38
N ARG A 149 8.16 29.56 12.48
CA ARG A 149 6.76 29.11 12.45
C ARG A 149 5.82 30.20 12.92
N PHE A 150 4.75 30.39 12.16
CA PHE A 150 3.69 31.33 12.51
C PHE A 150 2.30 30.78 12.16
N VAL A 151 1.29 31.38 12.78
CA VAL A 151 -0.13 31.12 12.59
C VAL A 151 -0.77 32.35 11.99
N ILE A 152 -1.61 32.13 10.98
CA ILE A 152 -2.47 33.16 10.40
C ILE A 152 -3.87 33.02 11.03
N PRO A 153 -4.37 34.03 11.77
CA PRO A 153 -5.70 33.98 12.33
C PRO A 153 -6.78 33.93 11.23
N PRO A 154 -7.81 33.06 11.35
CA PRO A 154 -8.86 32.93 10.34
C PRO A 154 -9.77 34.17 10.23
N SER A 155 -9.74 35.07 11.21
CA SER A 155 -10.54 36.31 11.23
C SER A 155 -10.08 37.34 10.20
N GLU A 156 -8.82 37.32 9.77
CA GLU A 156 -8.22 38.37 8.92
C GLU A 156 -8.01 37.96 7.46
N THR A 157 -8.17 36.66 7.13
CA THR A 157 -7.72 36.10 5.84
C THR A 157 -8.76 35.22 5.13
N GLN A 158 -10.06 35.43 5.37
CA GLN A 158 -11.15 34.67 4.73
C GLN A 158 -11.03 34.53 3.19
N HIS A 159 -10.28 35.41 2.52
CA HIS A 159 -10.02 35.36 1.08
C HIS A 159 -8.75 34.59 0.65
N CYS A 160 -7.79 34.34 1.55
CA CYS A 160 -6.51 33.70 1.20
C CYS A 160 -6.25 32.35 1.89
N VAL A 161 -6.70 32.18 3.15
CA VAL A 161 -6.37 31.01 3.97
C VAL A 161 -7.66 30.49 4.61
N ARG A 162 -8.02 29.24 4.33
CA ARG A 162 -9.30 28.66 4.75
C ARG A 162 -9.30 28.04 6.15
N GLU A 163 -8.14 27.79 6.74
CA GLU A 163 -7.96 27.12 8.04
C GLU A 163 -6.75 27.69 8.80
N GLU A 164 -6.69 27.54 10.13
CA GLU A 164 -5.46 27.79 10.89
C GLU A 164 -4.35 26.90 10.34
N THR A 165 -3.36 27.51 9.67
CA THR A 165 -2.28 26.78 9.02
C THR A 165 -0.97 27.16 9.67
N PHE A 166 -0.21 26.16 10.13
CA PHE A 166 1.16 26.37 10.60
C PHE A 166 2.07 26.53 9.39
N ILE A 167 2.72 27.69 9.28
CA ILE A 167 3.53 28.03 8.11
C ILE A 167 4.99 28.11 8.54
N THR A 168 5.84 27.40 7.80
CA THR A 168 7.29 27.49 8.00
C THR A 168 7.88 28.43 6.95
N PHE A 169 8.52 29.50 7.41
CA PHE A 169 9.23 30.45 6.58
C PHE A 169 10.74 30.20 6.67
N ILE A 170 11.39 30.10 5.50
CA ILE A 170 12.84 29.94 5.40
C ILE A 170 13.42 31.24 4.84
N PRO A 171 14.17 32.01 5.64
CA PRO A 171 14.76 33.25 5.18
C PRO A 171 15.89 32.99 4.17
N LYS A 172 15.87 33.71 3.06
CA LYS A 172 16.97 33.85 2.09
C LYS A 172 17.94 34.95 2.52
N GLU A 173 17.41 36.08 2.99
CA GLU A 173 18.19 37.22 3.47
C GLU A 173 17.59 37.83 4.75
N LYS A 174 18.43 38.48 5.56
CA LYS A 174 18.07 39.17 6.80
C LYS A 174 18.67 40.58 6.78
N GLU A 175 17.82 41.60 6.79
CA GLU A 175 18.20 42.99 7.02
C GLU A 175 17.43 43.57 8.22
N GLY A 176 18.10 43.67 9.37
CA GLY A 176 17.47 44.14 10.61
C GLY A 176 16.34 43.21 11.09
N LEU A 177 15.11 43.74 11.18
CA LEU A 177 13.88 43.03 11.57
C LEU A 177 13.10 42.45 10.38
N ILE A 178 13.63 42.60 9.16
CA ILE A 178 12.99 42.12 7.93
C ILE A 178 13.71 40.85 7.48
N ALA A 179 12.92 39.80 7.25
CA ALA A 179 13.39 38.57 6.64
C ALA A 179 12.63 38.34 5.32
N THR A 180 13.36 38.04 4.25
CA THR A 180 12.81 37.75 2.92
C THR A 180 13.00 36.27 2.61
N GLY A 181 12.02 35.60 2.00
CA GLY A 181 12.10 34.16 1.81
C GLY A 181 10.92 33.56 1.08
N ASP A 182 11.03 32.27 0.80
CA ASP A 182 9.93 31.52 0.19
C ASP A 182 9.01 30.98 1.29
N VAL A 183 7.72 31.19 1.11
CA VAL A 183 6.67 30.55 1.89
C VAL A 183 6.01 29.49 1.03
N ASP A 184 5.72 28.33 1.61
CA ASP A 184 5.05 27.21 0.94
C ASP A 184 3.52 27.45 0.77
N LEU A 185 3.15 28.69 0.46
CA LEU A 185 1.80 29.19 0.19
C LEU A 185 1.88 30.23 -0.93
N ASP A 186 0.90 30.22 -1.83
CA ASP A 186 0.78 31.20 -2.91
C ASP A 186 0.12 32.49 -2.36
N ILE A 187 0.88 33.27 -1.58
CA ILE A 187 0.38 34.47 -0.87
C ILE A 187 0.18 35.65 -1.82
N THR A 188 0.46 35.50 -3.13
CA THR A 188 0.23 36.54 -4.15
C THR A 188 -1.23 36.97 -4.28
N GLU A 189 -2.18 36.20 -3.71
CA GLU A 189 -3.60 36.58 -3.64
C GLU A 189 -3.94 37.51 -2.45
N CYS A 190 -3.06 37.68 -1.46
CA CYS A 190 -3.30 38.59 -0.34
C CYS A 190 -2.80 40.00 -0.66
N ILE A 191 -3.73 40.88 -1.06
CA ILE A 191 -3.45 42.27 -1.45
C ILE A 191 -3.13 43.16 -0.22
N THR A 192 -3.33 42.68 1.01
CA THR A 192 -3.15 43.45 2.25
C THR A 192 -2.09 42.84 3.18
N PRO A 193 -1.36 43.67 3.96
CA PRO A 193 -0.50 43.18 5.03
C PRO A 193 -1.33 42.40 6.04
N VAL A 194 -0.89 41.20 6.42
CA VAL A 194 -1.58 40.30 7.36
C VAL A 194 -0.80 40.25 8.67
N GLU A 195 -1.47 40.46 9.80
CA GLU A 195 -0.85 40.26 11.10
C GLU A 195 -0.80 38.76 11.40
N ILE A 196 0.38 38.27 11.78
CA ILE A 196 0.65 36.86 12.02
C ILE A 196 1.26 36.69 13.41
N GLU A 197 0.88 35.59 14.07
CA GLU A 197 1.45 35.21 15.36
C GLU A 197 2.58 34.22 15.13
N ILE A 198 3.82 34.65 15.40
CA ILE A 198 4.96 33.74 15.50
C ILE A 198 4.73 32.88 16.73
N ILE A 199 4.90 31.57 16.55
CA ILE A 199 4.77 30.57 17.60
C ILE A 199 6.09 29.87 17.90
N GLY A 200 7.09 29.99 17.02
CA GLY A 200 8.43 29.55 17.36
C GLY A 200 9.49 29.80 16.30
N LEU A 201 10.75 29.74 16.75
CA LEU A 201 11.93 30.12 15.97
C LEU A 201 13.04 29.09 16.04
N ARG A 202 13.59 28.76 14.87
CA ARG A 202 14.78 27.90 14.75
C ARG A 202 15.98 28.76 14.37
N LEU A 203 16.94 28.87 15.27
CA LEU A 203 18.20 29.56 15.06
C LEU A 203 19.29 28.54 14.71
N GLU A 204 20.29 28.97 13.95
CA GLU A 204 21.49 28.16 13.67
C GLU A 204 22.34 28.05 14.95
N ASP A 205 22.51 26.82 15.45
CA ASP A 205 23.32 26.48 16.62
C ASP A 205 24.00 25.13 16.37
N GLU A 206 25.28 25.16 15.97
CA GLU A 206 26.06 23.97 15.58
C GLU A 206 26.03 22.85 16.64
N SER A 207 25.97 23.20 17.92
CA SER A 207 25.95 22.22 19.01
C SER A 207 24.60 21.49 19.11
N ARG A 208 23.49 22.22 18.93
CA ARG A 208 22.14 21.67 18.94
C ARG A 208 21.82 20.95 17.64
N ASP A 209 22.32 21.41 16.51
CA ASP A 209 22.14 20.74 15.23
C ASP A 209 22.81 19.36 15.21
N ALA A 210 23.97 19.20 15.86
CA ALA A 210 24.61 17.89 16.03
C ALA A 210 23.79 16.95 16.94
N GLU A 211 23.30 17.44 18.08
CA GLU A 211 22.43 16.65 18.99
C GLU A 211 21.10 16.28 18.33
N TYR A 212 20.55 17.21 17.55
CA TYR A 212 19.34 17.04 16.74
C TYR A 212 19.52 15.95 15.69
N GLN A 213 20.59 15.99 14.90
CA GLN A 213 20.88 14.96 13.90
C GLN A 213 21.06 13.59 14.59
N ALA A 214 21.75 13.54 15.73
CA ALA A 214 21.90 12.33 16.50
C ALA A 214 20.57 11.80 17.08
N SER A 215 19.65 12.69 17.48
CA SER A 215 18.30 12.31 17.93
C SER A 215 17.46 11.76 16.77
N HIS A 216 17.45 12.45 15.62
CA HIS A 216 16.74 12.04 14.41
C HIS A 216 17.21 10.67 13.92
N ILE A 217 18.53 10.45 13.82
CA ILE A 217 19.12 9.15 13.43
C ILE A 217 18.69 8.04 14.41
N ARG A 218 18.73 8.30 15.73
CA ARG A 218 18.27 7.33 16.73
C ARG A 218 16.78 7.03 16.58
N GLY A 219 15.95 8.05 16.41
CA GLY A 219 14.51 7.93 16.17
C GLY A 219 14.21 7.11 14.93
N PHE A 220 14.91 7.36 13.82
CA PHE A 220 14.81 6.59 12.58
C PHE A 220 15.09 5.10 12.81
N TRP A 221 16.20 4.73 13.44
CA TRP A 221 16.56 3.32 13.63
C TRP A 221 15.62 2.61 14.60
N ILE A 222 15.17 3.28 15.67
CA ILE A 222 14.14 2.74 16.58
C ILE A 222 12.86 2.48 15.80
N TYR A 223 12.39 3.47 15.03
CA TYR A 223 11.21 3.34 14.18
C TYR A 223 11.37 2.19 13.18
N PHE A 224 12.51 2.10 12.49
CA PHE A 224 12.82 1.05 11.52
C PHE A 224 12.69 -0.35 12.14
N LEU A 225 13.27 -0.57 13.32
CA LEU A 225 13.22 -1.86 14.01
C LEU A 225 11.79 -2.22 14.46
N VAL A 226 11.09 -1.28 15.09
CA VAL A 226 9.71 -1.49 15.57
C VAL A 226 8.77 -1.74 14.38
N ARG A 227 8.94 -0.99 13.28
CA ARG A 227 8.18 -1.17 12.04
C ARG A 227 8.50 -2.50 11.35
N GLY A 228 9.75 -2.96 11.44
CA GLY A 228 10.20 -4.29 11.04
C GLY A 228 9.44 -5.40 11.74
N VAL A 229 9.43 -5.38 13.08
CA VAL A 229 8.68 -6.33 13.91
C VAL A 229 7.19 -6.29 13.59
N SER A 230 6.62 -5.09 13.50
CA SER A 230 5.21 -4.90 13.15
C SER A 230 4.85 -5.51 11.80
N THR A 231 5.71 -5.33 10.79
CA THR A 231 5.51 -5.93 9.46
C THR A 231 5.61 -7.45 9.50
N ALA A 232 6.57 -7.99 10.24
CA ALA A 232 6.71 -9.44 10.42
C ALA A 232 5.45 -10.06 11.06
N MET A 233 4.94 -9.44 12.13
CA MET A 233 3.72 -9.91 12.81
C MET A 233 2.50 -9.82 11.88
N LEU A 234 2.33 -8.70 11.18
CA LEU A 234 1.22 -8.52 10.25
C LEU A 234 1.29 -9.53 9.08
N ALA A 235 2.46 -9.75 8.50
CA ALA A 235 2.68 -10.75 7.45
C ALA A 235 2.33 -12.18 7.92
N SER A 236 2.66 -12.49 9.18
CA SER A 236 2.32 -13.77 9.80
C SER A 236 0.81 -13.95 9.95
N THR A 237 0.08 -12.88 10.34
CA THR A 237 -1.39 -12.96 10.48
C THR A 237 -2.07 -13.28 9.15
N PHE A 238 -1.61 -12.73 8.02
CA PHE A 238 -2.15 -13.06 6.70
C PHE A 238 -1.99 -14.56 6.38
N CYS A 239 -0.79 -15.12 6.58
CA CYS A 239 -0.52 -16.53 6.33
C CYS A 239 -1.38 -17.44 7.21
N SER A 240 -1.50 -17.12 8.50
CA SER A 240 -2.32 -17.89 9.43
C SER A 240 -3.81 -17.81 9.08
N PHE A 241 -4.32 -16.64 8.68
CA PHE A 241 -5.72 -16.50 8.24
C PHE A 241 -6.02 -17.30 6.97
N ASP A 242 -5.12 -17.31 5.98
CA ASP A 242 -5.30 -18.10 4.76
C ASP A 242 -5.29 -19.62 5.07
N ALA A 243 -4.37 -20.08 5.92
CA ALA A 243 -4.32 -21.48 6.35
C ALA A 243 -5.58 -21.92 7.11
N ILE A 244 -6.04 -21.12 8.09
CA ILE A 244 -7.28 -21.39 8.84
C ILE A 244 -8.49 -21.38 7.90
N THR A 245 -8.55 -20.43 6.97
CA THR A 245 -9.66 -20.33 6.02
C THR A 245 -9.74 -21.58 5.15
N LEU A 246 -8.61 -22.07 4.63
CA LEU A 246 -8.57 -23.31 3.84
C LEU A 246 -8.98 -24.54 4.67
N ALA A 247 -8.48 -24.66 5.89
CA ALA A 247 -8.84 -25.76 6.79
C ALA A 247 -10.36 -25.77 7.08
N MET A 248 -10.92 -24.64 7.49
CA MET A 248 -12.35 -24.51 7.81
C MET A 248 -13.25 -24.73 6.59
N VAL A 249 -12.84 -24.26 5.41
CA VAL A 249 -13.55 -24.49 4.15
C VAL A 249 -13.57 -25.96 3.78
N LYS A 250 -12.45 -26.68 3.96
CA LYS A 250 -12.35 -28.13 3.74
C LYS A 250 -13.23 -28.90 4.74
N GLU A 251 -13.18 -28.57 6.02
CA GLU A 251 -13.92 -29.26 7.09
C GLU A 251 -15.44 -29.07 6.97
N HIS A 252 -15.91 -27.86 6.63
CA HIS A 252 -17.33 -27.54 6.58
C HIS A 252 -17.92 -27.48 5.17
N ASN A 253 -17.24 -28.04 4.16
CA ASN A 253 -17.65 -28.03 2.76
C ASN A 253 -18.06 -26.63 2.26
N GLY A 254 -17.22 -25.65 2.60
CA GLY A 254 -17.40 -24.25 2.26
C GLY A 254 -16.90 -23.88 0.87
N ASP A 255 -17.08 -22.62 0.51
CA ASP A 255 -16.47 -22.02 -0.67
C ASP A 255 -15.45 -20.97 -0.21
N TYR A 256 -14.19 -21.12 -0.63
CA TYR A 256 -13.09 -20.21 -0.27
C TYR A 256 -13.33 -18.79 -0.80
N GLY A 257 -13.85 -18.65 -2.01
CA GLY A 257 -14.14 -17.34 -2.62
C GLY A 257 -15.18 -16.55 -1.80
N LYS A 258 -16.16 -17.24 -1.22
CA LYS A 258 -17.14 -16.62 -0.31
C LYS A 258 -16.51 -16.10 0.98
N GLN A 259 -15.46 -16.76 1.48
CA GLN A 259 -14.76 -16.27 2.67
C GLN A 259 -13.93 -15.03 2.31
N ARG A 260 -13.22 -15.10 1.17
CA ARG A 260 -12.42 -14.00 0.64
C ARG A 260 -13.25 -12.73 0.36
N PHE A 261 -14.52 -12.88 -0.01
CA PHE A 261 -15.44 -11.74 -0.17
C PHE A 261 -15.54 -10.91 1.12
N PHE A 262 -15.65 -11.54 2.29
CA PHE A 262 -15.74 -10.82 3.57
C PHE A 262 -14.44 -10.09 3.93
N SER A 263 -13.28 -10.63 3.53
CA SER A 263 -12.00 -9.92 3.62
C SER A 263 -12.03 -8.61 2.79
N MET A 264 -12.50 -8.67 1.55
CA MET A 264 -12.61 -7.49 0.68
C MET A 264 -13.66 -6.50 1.19
N PHE A 265 -14.76 -7.00 1.76
CA PHE A 265 -15.79 -6.16 2.36
C PHE A 265 -15.25 -5.40 3.58
N GLY A 266 -14.47 -6.05 4.44
CA GLY A 266 -13.76 -5.40 5.55
C GLY A 266 -12.82 -4.31 5.06
N LEU A 267 -12.01 -4.64 4.04
CA LEU A 267 -11.05 -3.70 3.45
C LEU A 267 -11.73 -2.46 2.85
N SER A 268 -12.92 -2.63 2.28
CA SER A 268 -13.64 -1.56 1.57
C SER A 268 -14.42 -0.65 2.52
N THR A 269 -14.99 -1.20 3.59
CA THR A 269 -15.97 -0.46 4.39
C THR A 269 -15.33 0.40 5.47
N VAL A 270 -14.25 -0.05 6.10
CA VAL A 270 -13.70 0.59 7.30
C VAL A 270 -12.90 1.86 6.98
N SER A 271 -12.16 1.86 5.87
CA SER A 271 -11.20 2.92 5.53
C SER A 271 -11.79 4.35 5.48
N PRO A 272 -12.96 4.62 4.86
CA PRO A 272 -13.55 5.97 4.83
C PRO A 272 -13.97 6.45 6.22
N PHE A 273 -14.55 5.59 7.05
CA PHE A 273 -14.99 5.97 8.39
C PHE A 273 -13.81 6.35 9.28
N VAL A 274 -12.69 5.63 9.14
CA VAL A 274 -11.46 5.95 9.84
C VAL A 274 -10.88 7.28 9.35
N GLY A 275 -10.94 7.56 8.04
CA GLY A 275 -10.56 8.86 7.49
C GLY A 275 -11.41 10.02 8.00
N ILE A 276 -12.74 9.84 8.08
CA ILE A 276 -13.67 10.84 8.67
C ILE A 276 -13.31 11.10 10.14
N LEU A 277 -13.05 10.03 10.92
CA LEU A 277 -12.67 10.16 12.31
C LEU A 277 -11.34 10.92 12.48
N ALA A 278 -10.36 10.62 11.63
CA ALA A 278 -9.06 11.28 11.63
C ALA A 278 -9.17 12.77 11.27
N ASP A 279 -9.96 13.12 10.25
CA ASP A 279 -10.20 14.51 9.87
C ASP A 279 -10.94 15.28 10.97
N TRP A 280 -11.97 14.67 11.58
CA TRP A 280 -12.70 15.28 12.69
C TRP A 280 -11.80 15.53 13.90
N LEU A 281 -11.04 14.53 14.35
CA LEU A 281 -10.10 14.71 15.47
C LEU A 281 -8.96 15.67 15.13
N GLY A 282 -8.52 15.69 13.87
CA GLY A 282 -7.53 16.65 13.39
C GLY A 282 -8.04 18.08 13.46
N SER A 283 -9.29 18.32 13.07
CA SER A 283 -9.92 19.65 13.16
C SER A 283 -10.05 20.16 14.60
N LEU A 284 -10.24 19.26 15.58
CA LEU A 284 -10.27 19.62 17.00
C LEU A 284 -8.88 19.97 17.57
N LYS A 285 -7.82 19.39 17.00
CA LYS A 285 -6.44 19.56 17.49
C LYS A 285 -5.65 20.62 16.73
N GLY A 286 -6.14 21.08 15.57
CA GLY A 286 -5.41 21.99 14.67
C GLY A 286 -4.28 21.31 13.88
N TYR A 287 -4.06 19.99 14.04
CA TYR A 287 -3.06 19.24 13.30
C TYR A 287 -3.55 17.82 12.98
N ARG A 288 -2.99 17.20 11.94
CA ARG A 288 -3.35 15.83 11.54
C ARG A 288 -2.78 14.81 12.52
N ASP A 289 -3.62 14.26 13.39
CA ASP A 289 -3.27 13.17 14.32
C ASP A 289 -3.72 11.80 13.80
N TYR A 290 -2.75 10.98 13.39
CA TYR A 290 -2.99 9.64 12.89
C TYR A 290 -3.16 8.59 14.01
N SER A 291 -2.95 8.92 15.29
CA SER A 291 -3.05 7.96 16.40
C SER A 291 -4.42 7.29 16.49
N SER A 292 -5.47 8.04 16.18
CA SER A 292 -6.86 7.57 16.13
C SER A 292 -7.06 6.41 15.14
N ILE A 293 -6.38 6.46 14.00
CA ILE A 293 -6.42 5.44 12.94
C ILE A 293 -5.87 4.12 13.45
N PHE A 294 -4.74 4.17 14.14
CA PHE A 294 -4.09 3.01 14.74
C PHE A 294 -4.96 2.39 15.84
N LEU A 295 -5.56 3.21 16.70
CA LEU A 295 -6.46 2.74 17.76
C LEU A 295 -7.67 1.98 17.20
N VAL A 296 -8.30 2.47 16.12
CA VAL A 296 -9.40 1.75 15.46
C VAL A 296 -8.91 0.39 14.94
N GLY A 297 -7.76 0.35 14.26
CA GLY A 297 -7.21 -0.91 13.79
C GLY A 297 -6.88 -1.90 14.92
N HIS A 298 -6.37 -1.40 16.06
CA HIS A 298 -6.14 -2.21 17.25
C HIS A 298 -7.42 -2.83 17.79
N THR A 299 -8.51 -2.05 17.90
CA THR A 299 -9.81 -2.57 18.32
C THR A 299 -10.28 -3.69 17.39
N PHE A 300 -10.15 -3.51 16.07
CA PHE A 300 -10.53 -4.53 15.10
C PHE A 300 -9.74 -5.83 15.26
N TRP A 301 -8.42 -5.76 15.45
CA TRP A 301 -7.59 -6.96 15.65
C TRP A 301 -7.81 -7.64 17.00
N LEU A 302 -8.05 -6.89 18.08
CA LEU A 302 -8.39 -7.46 19.38
C LEU A 302 -9.72 -8.19 19.33
N VAL A 303 -10.75 -7.61 18.70
CA VAL A 303 -12.04 -8.29 18.50
C VAL A 303 -11.87 -9.50 17.58
N ALA A 304 -11.06 -9.40 16.51
CA ALA A 304 -10.75 -10.56 15.66
C ALA A 304 -10.10 -11.69 16.46
N ALA A 305 -9.16 -11.40 17.35
CA ALA A 305 -8.51 -12.40 18.21
C ALA A 305 -9.52 -13.09 19.14
N LEU A 306 -10.47 -12.35 19.72
CA LEU A 306 -11.56 -12.91 20.53
C LEU A 306 -12.48 -13.82 19.73
N LEU A 307 -12.76 -13.51 18.46
CA LEU A 307 -13.54 -14.39 17.58
C LEU A 307 -12.75 -15.64 17.20
N VAL A 308 -11.46 -15.49 16.88
CA VAL A 308 -10.57 -16.62 16.53
C VAL A 308 -10.40 -17.58 17.71
N TRP A 309 -10.43 -17.09 18.96
CA TRP A 309 -10.41 -17.92 20.15
C TRP A 309 -11.53 -18.98 20.15
N LYS A 310 -12.70 -18.65 19.58
CA LYS A 310 -13.85 -19.54 19.49
C LYS A 310 -13.83 -20.47 18.27
N LEU A 311 -12.84 -20.36 17.38
CA LEU A 311 -12.71 -21.25 16.22
C LEU A 311 -12.08 -22.58 16.64
N ASP A 312 -12.68 -23.68 16.18
CA ASP A 312 -12.08 -25.01 16.20
C ASP A 312 -11.41 -25.24 14.85
N VAL A 313 -10.08 -25.41 14.85
CA VAL A 313 -9.31 -25.52 13.60
C VAL A 313 -8.49 -26.80 13.64
N LYS A 314 -8.77 -27.69 12.70
CA LYS A 314 -7.97 -28.90 12.44
C LYS A 314 -7.24 -28.71 11.12
N ALA A 315 -5.93 -28.63 11.18
CA ALA A 315 -5.11 -28.43 10.00
C ALA A 315 -4.17 -29.62 9.78
N ASP A 316 -4.05 -30.01 8.51
CA ASP A 316 -3.18 -31.10 8.08
C ASP A 316 -1.72 -30.62 7.98
N LYS A 317 -0.77 -31.50 8.26
CA LYS A 317 0.66 -31.20 8.11
C LYS A 317 1.05 -31.15 6.62
N PRO A 318 1.95 -30.24 6.21
CA PRO A 318 2.42 -30.18 4.82
C PRO A 318 3.35 -31.35 4.47
N GLU A 319 3.33 -31.77 3.20
CA GLU A 319 4.19 -32.81 2.64
C GLU A 319 5.31 -32.22 1.76
N GLY A 320 6.56 -32.65 1.96
CA GLY A 320 7.70 -32.40 1.06
C GLY A 320 8.62 -31.21 1.38
N SER A 321 9.77 -31.10 0.69
CA SER A 321 10.74 -30.00 0.84
C SER A 321 10.50 -28.88 -0.18
N PHE A 322 10.53 -27.62 0.29
CA PHE A 322 10.22 -26.45 -0.54
C PHE A 322 11.24 -26.20 -1.67
N LEU A 323 12.54 -26.39 -1.42
CA LEU A 323 13.60 -26.01 -2.36
C LEU A 323 13.60 -26.89 -3.61
N THR A 324 13.41 -28.20 -3.47
CA THR A 324 13.34 -29.14 -4.60
C THR A 324 12.15 -28.81 -5.50
N ASN A 325 11.01 -28.49 -4.88
CA ASN A 325 9.79 -28.07 -5.58
C ASN A 325 9.98 -26.76 -6.35
N LEU A 326 10.73 -25.80 -5.79
CA LEU A 326 11.05 -24.53 -6.44
C LEU A 326 11.93 -24.72 -7.69
N GLN A 327 12.97 -25.54 -7.59
CA GLN A 327 13.87 -25.82 -8.71
C GLN A 327 13.12 -26.47 -9.89
N GLN A 328 12.21 -27.39 -9.59
CA GLN A 328 11.38 -28.03 -10.61
C GLN A 328 10.49 -27.02 -11.36
N LEU A 329 9.93 -26.03 -10.65
CA LEU A 329 9.10 -24.99 -11.25
C LEU A 329 9.90 -24.05 -12.16
N LEU A 330 11.09 -23.61 -11.73
CA LEU A 330 11.92 -22.69 -12.51
C LEU A 330 12.48 -23.31 -13.80
N THR A 331 12.46 -24.63 -13.92
CA THR A 331 12.86 -25.34 -15.15
C THR A 331 11.84 -25.18 -16.28
N ILE A 332 10.59 -24.82 -15.98
CA ILE A 332 9.52 -24.62 -16.97
C ILE A 332 9.65 -23.19 -17.54
N PRO A 333 10.02 -22.98 -18.82
CA PRO A 333 10.44 -21.68 -19.33
C PRO A 333 9.36 -20.59 -19.25
N GLU A 334 8.07 -20.95 -19.29
CA GLU A 334 6.98 -19.99 -19.14
C GLU A 334 6.90 -19.36 -17.75
N ILE A 335 7.36 -20.06 -16.70
CA ILE A 335 7.25 -19.62 -15.31
C ILE A 335 8.24 -18.48 -15.00
N PRO A 336 9.56 -18.58 -15.29
CA PRO A 336 10.48 -17.47 -15.08
C PRO A 336 10.09 -16.21 -15.85
N ILE A 337 9.64 -16.34 -17.11
CA ILE A 337 9.17 -15.19 -17.90
C ILE A 337 8.00 -14.51 -17.19
N PHE A 338 7.00 -15.30 -16.79
CA PHE A 338 5.86 -14.79 -16.02
C PHE A 338 6.32 -14.09 -14.72
N LEU A 339 7.22 -14.69 -13.94
CA LEU A 339 7.71 -14.12 -12.69
C LEU A 339 8.44 -12.78 -12.90
N VAL A 340 9.22 -12.62 -13.97
CA VAL A 340 9.89 -11.35 -14.32
C VAL A 340 8.87 -10.24 -14.57
N PHE A 341 7.81 -10.50 -15.34
CA PHE A 341 6.77 -9.48 -15.58
C PHE A 341 5.92 -9.21 -14.33
N MET A 342 5.70 -10.22 -13.48
CA MET A 342 5.05 -10.02 -12.19
C MET A 342 5.92 -9.22 -11.21
N LEU A 343 7.24 -9.30 -11.31
CA LEU A 343 8.15 -8.43 -10.55
C LEU A 343 7.92 -6.97 -10.93
N PHE A 344 7.89 -6.65 -12.23
CA PHE A 344 7.63 -5.28 -12.71
C PHE A 344 6.23 -4.78 -12.34
N LEU A 345 5.18 -5.60 -12.45
CA LEU A 345 3.85 -5.21 -11.94
C LEU A 345 3.88 -4.96 -10.44
N GLY A 346 4.64 -5.76 -9.70
CA GLY A 346 4.91 -5.54 -8.29
C GLY A 346 5.63 -4.22 -8.02
N THR A 347 6.58 -3.80 -8.86
CA THR A 347 7.23 -2.48 -8.80
C THR A 347 6.21 -1.36 -8.95
N ASN A 348 5.30 -1.46 -9.92
CA ASN A 348 4.23 -0.48 -10.12
C ASN A 348 3.28 -0.43 -8.91
N PHE A 349 2.91 -1.61 -8.40
CA PHE A 349 2.12 -1.73 -7.17
C PHE A 349 2.82 -1.07 -5.98
N GLY A 350 4.10 -1.37 -5.77
CA GLY A 350 4.89 -0.84 -4.65
C GLY A 350 5.07 0.67 -4.69
N PHE A 351 5.27 1.24 -5.88
CA PHE A 351 5.32 2.70 -6.01
C PHE A 351 3.99 3.35 -5.60
N MET A 352 2.87 2.88 -6.16
CA MET A 352 1.54 3.40 -5.80
C MET A 352 1.26 3.23 -4.31
N ASP A 353 1.55 2.05 -3.77
CA ASP A 353 1.28 1.70 -2.38
C ASP A 353 2.01 2.61 -1.38
N ASN A 354 3.21 3.08 -1.71
CA ASN A 354 4.00 3.90 -0.80
C ASN A 354 3.80 5.40 -1.01
N TYR A 355 3.74 5.86 -2.26
CA TYR A 355 3.85 7.29 -2.57
C TYR A 355 2.54 7.94 -2.99
N LEU A 356 1.51 7.18 -3.39
CA LEU A 356 0.25 7.77 -3.82
C LEU A 356 -0.39 8.61 -2.71
N PHE A 357 -0.44 8.08 -1.48
CA PHE A 357 -1.12 8.77 -0.39
C PHE A 357 -0.31 9.96 0.13
N ILE A 358 1.03 9.86 0.10
CA ILE A 358 1.91 11.02 0.35
C ILE A 358 1.61 12.12 -0.67
N PHE A 359 1.60 11.79 -1.97
CA PHE A 359 1.29 12.75 -3.04
C PHE A 359 -0.09 13.41 -2.86
N LEU A 360 -1.11 12.61 -2.53
CA LEU A 360 -2.47 13.13 -2.32
C LEU A 360 -2.53 14.12 -1.15
N VAL A 361 -1.80 13.85 -0.07
CA VAL A 361 -1.77 14.72 1.12
C VAL A 361 -0.90 15.95 0.90
N ASP A 362 0.32 15.77 0.42
CA ASP A 362 1.34 16.83 0.38
C ASP A 362 1.14 17.75 -0.83
N ASP A 363 0.99 17.19 -2.04
CA ASP A 363 0.89 17.95 -3.29
C ASP A 363 -0.55 18.39 -3.62
N ILE A 364 -1.55 17.56 -3.29
CA ILE A 364 -2.97 17.80 -3.65
C ILE A 364 -3.80 18.31 -2.45
N LYS A 365 -3.24 18.31 -1.23
CA LYS A 365 -3.91 18.72 0.02
C LYS A 365 -5.22 17.97 0.28
N THR A 366 -5.25 16.68 -0.04
CA THR A 366 -6.42 15.82 0.07
C THR A 366 -6.77 15.51 1.54
N PRO A 367 -8.06 15.55 1.93
CA PRO A 367 -8.52 15.13 3.26
C PRO A 367 -8.46 13.60 3.44
N ASN A 368 -8.30 13.11 4.67
CA ASN A 368 -8.13 11.67 4.94
C ASN A 368 -9.36 10.85 4.58
N PHE A 369 -10.56 11.40 4.73
CA PHE A 369 -11.80 10.74 4.30
C PHE A 369 -11.73 10.33 2.82
N LEU A 370 -11.18 11.19 1.95
CA LEU A 370 -11.12 10.95 0.52
C LEU A 370 -10.05 9.89 0.20
N LEU A 371 -8.96 9.85 0.97
CA LEU A 371 -7.98 8.77 0.91
C LEU A 371 -8.64 7.41 1.23
N GLY A 372 -9.41 7.33 2.32
CA GLY A 372 -10.14 6.13 2.69
C GLY A 372 -11.20 5.73 1.65
N LEU A 373 -11.95 6.71 1.12
CA LEU A 373 -12.94 6.49 0.07
C LEU A 373 -12.31 5.96 -1.23
N SER A 374 -11.09 6.40 -1.55
CA SER A 374 -10.34 5.91 -2.71
C SER A 374 -10.10 4.39 -2.63
N VAL A 375 -9.76 3.87 -1.44
CA VAL A 375 -9.60 2.42 -1.19
C VAL A 375 -10.92 1.68 -1.39
N THR A 376 -12.01 2.24 -0.86
CA THR A 376 -13.37 1.68 -1.00
C THR A 376 -13.78 1.57 -2.46
N VAL A 377 -13.63 2.66 -3.23
CA VAL A 377 -13.99 2.69 -4.65
C VAL A 377 -13.19 1.65 -5.44
N GLY A 378 -11.87 1.60 -5.23
CA GLY A 378 -11.01 0.62 -5.90
C GLY A 378 -11.35 -0.84 -5.57
N CYS A 379 -11.96 -1.11 -4.41
CA CYS A 379 -12.38 -2.45 -4.02
C CYS A 379 -13.79 -2.79 -4.52
N ILE A 380 -14.79 -1.94 -4.25
CA ILE A 380 -16.18 -2.17 -4.63
C ILE A 380 -16.31 -2.28 -6.14
N PHE A 381 -15.65 -1.40 -6.89
CA PHE A 381 -15.72 -1.43 -8.35
C PHE A 381 -15.15 -2.72 -8.94
N GLY A 382 -14.20 -3.37 -8.27
CA GLY A 382 -13.63 -4.64 -8.69
C GLY A 382 -14.50 -5.87 -8.41
N LEU A 383 -15.43 -5.81 -7.45
CA LEU A 383 -16.23 -6.97 -7.03
C LEU A 383 -17.04 -7.61 -8.17
N PRO A 384 -17.77 -6.85 -9.02
CA PRO A 384 -18.49 -7.44 -10.14
C PRO A 384 -17.55 -8.19 -11.10
N PHE A 385 -16.41 -7.60 -11.43
CA PHE A 385 -15.42 -8.20 -12.34
C PHE A 385 -14.79 -9.46 -11.74
N LEU A 386 -14.56 -9.50 -10.43
CA LEU A 386 -14.10 -10.70 -9.73
C LEU A 386 -15.13 -11.84 -9.83
N CYS A 387 -16.41 -11.56 -9.66
CA CYS A 387 -17.47 -12.58 -9.80
C CYS A 387 -17.53 -13.20 -11.20
N PHE A 388 -17.19 -12.43 -12.23
CA PHE A 388 -17.17 -12.89 -13.63
C PHE A 388 -15.77 -13.20 -14.16
N SER A 389 -14.75 -13.18 -13.30
CA SER A 389 -13.33 -13.31 -13.67
C SER A 389 -13.05 -14.53 -14.53
N ASN A 390 -13.57 -15.71 -14.16
CA ASN A 390 -13.38 -16.95 -14.92
C ASN A 390 -13.90 -16.85 -16.37
N LYS A 391 -15.04 -16.18 -16.59
CA LYS A 391 -15.60 -15.98 -17.93
C LYS A 391 -14.74 -15.00 -18.72
N ILE A 392 -14.36 -13.88 -18.09
CA ILE A 392 -13.51 -12.85 -18.71
C ILE A 392 -12.15 -13.44 -19.09
N ILE A 393 -11.50 -14.19 -18.19
CA ILE A 393 -10.20 -14.82 -18.46
C ILE A 393 -10.30 -15.83 -19.60
N LYS A 394 -11.41 -16.57 -19.71
CA LYS A 394 -11.61 -17.53 -20.81
C LYS A 394 -11.78 -16.83 -22.17
N GLU A 395 -12.48 -15.70 -22.21
CA GLU A 395 -12.75 -14.96 -23.45
C GLU A 395 -11.58 -14.08 -23.88
N VAL A 396 -10.94 -13.39 -22.94
CA VAL A 396 -9.87 -12.39 -23.20
C VAL A 396 -8.47 -13.03 -23.22
N GLY A 397 -8.28 -14.10 -22.45
CA GLY A 397 -6.99 -14.75 -22.26
C GLY A 397 -6.17 -14.16 -21.10
N ILE A 398 -5.34 -15.01 -20.49
CA ILE A 398 -4.55 -14.68 -19.29
C ILE A 398 -3.50 -13.60 -19.60
N VAL A 399 -2.72 -13.78 -20.66
CA VAL A 399 -1.63 -12.87 -21.05
C VAL A 399 -2.19 -11.48 -21.35
N THR A 400 -3.28 -11.38 -22.11
CA THR A 400 -3.93 -10.12 -22.44
C THR A 400 -4.34 -9.34 -21.19
N ILE A 401 -4.88 -10.02 -20.17
CA ILE A 401 -5.25 -9.35 -18.90
C ILE A 401 -4.03 -8.78 -18.18
N ILE A 402 -2.90 -9.49 -18.19
CA ILE A 402 -1.64 -9.00 -17.61
C ILE A 402 -1.10 -7.78 -18.39
N VAL A 403 -1.17 -7.79 -19.72
CA VAL A 403 -0.80 -6.63 -20.56
C VAL A 403 -1.71 -5.43 -20.27
N VAL A 404 -3.02 -5.66 -20.17
CA VAL A 404 -4.00 -4.61 -19.81
C VAL A 404 -3.74 -4.07 -18.41
N ALA A 405 -3.25 -4.88 -17.46
CA ALA A 405 -2.86 -4.40 -16.14
C ALA A 405 -1.70 -3.37 -16.21
N PHE A 406 -0.68 -3.63 -17.04
CA PHE A 406 0.40 -2.65 -17.28
C PHE A 406 -0.14 -1.35 -17.88
N TRP A 407 -0.97 -1.43 -18.92
CA TRP A 407 -1.55 -0.24 -19.54
C TRP A 407 -2.49 0.51 -18.61
N SER A 408 -3.19 -0.21 -17.73
CA SER A 408 -3.98 0.41 -16.66
C SER A 408 -3.10 1.19 -15.68
N TYR A 409 -1.91 0.68 -15.32
CA TYR A 409 -0.96 1.46 -14.51
C TYR A 409 -0.50 2.72 -15.24
N ALA A 410 -0.19 2.64 -16.53
CA ALA A 410 0.20 3.80 -17.33
C ALA A 410 -0.87 4.89 -17.36
N VAL A 411 -2.13 4.52 -17.62
CA VAL A 411 -3.26 5.47 -17.60
C VAL A 411 -3.42 6.09 -16.22
N ARG A 412 -3.33 5.29 -15.15
CA ARG A 412 -3.43 5.79 -13.77
C ARG A 412 -2.33 6.79 -13.45
N TYR A 413 -1.08 6.47 -13.81
CA TYR A 413 0.06 7.35 -13.56
C TYR A 413 0.00 8.67 -14.34
N ILE A 414 -0.37 8.62 -15.63
CA ILE A 414 -0.60 9.85 -16.41
C ILE A 414 -1.72 10.66 -15.76
N GLY A 415 -2.82 10.00 -15.38
CA GLY A 415 -3.94 10.61 -14.67
C GLY A 415 -3.51 11.32 -13.39
N PHE A 416 -2.73 10.67 -12.53
CA PHE A 416 -2.24 11.28 -11.29
C PHE A 416 -1.25 12.42 -11.55
N SER A 417 -0.38 12.30 -12.56
CA SER A 417 0.58 13.36 -12.90
C SER A 417 -0.10 14.67 -13.33
N LEU A 418 -1.27 14.57 -13.99
CA LEU A 418 -2.08 15.70 -14.47
C LEU A 418 -3.12 16.16 -13.45
N MET A 419 -3.24 15.48 -12.31
CA MET A 419 -4.30 15.71 -11.35
C MET A 419 -4.05 16.99 -10.54
N THR A 420 -5.07 17.82 -10.45
CA THR A 420 -5.14 19.02 -9.60
C THR A 420 -6.32 18.95 -8.64
N ASN A 421 -7.46 18.44 -9.11
CA ASN A 421 -8.66 18.23 -8.28
C ASN A 421 -8.58 16.89 -7.51
N PRO A 422 -8.70 16.89 -6.16
CA PRO A 422 -8.66 15.69 -5.34
C PRO A 422 -9.67 14.60 -5.72
N TRP A 423 -10.87 15.00 -6.17
CA TRP A 423 -11.98 14.08 -6.48
C TRP A 423 -11.68 13.17 -7.68
N ASN A 424 -10.80 13.61 -8.58
CA ASN A 424 -10.38 12.80 -9.74
C ASN A 424 -9.65 11.52 -9.31
N THR A 425 -9.11 11.47 -8.09
CA THR A 425 -8.53 10.26 -7.49
C THR A 425 -9.50 9.09 -7.52
N LEU A 426 -10.80 9.32 -7.27
CA LEU A 426 -11.79 8.25 -7.24
C LEU A 426 -11.98 7.61 -8.62
N VAL A 427 -11.97 8.42 -9.67
CA VAL A 427 -12.10 7.94 -11.06
C VAL A 427 -10.87 7.12 -11.45
N LEU A 428 -9.67 7.54 -11.05
CA LEU A 428 -8.44 6.81 -11.31
C LEU A 428 -8.34 5.52 -10.49
N GLU A 429 -8.84 5.52 -9.25
CA GLU A 429 -8.92 4.32 -8.42
C GLU A 429 -9.92 3.30 -8.95
N CYS A 430 -10.95 3.69 -9.71
CA CYS A 430 -11.81 2.72 -10.40
C CYS A 430 -10.97 1.76 -11.24
N LEU A 431 -9.96 2.25 -11.98
CA LEU A 431 -9.08 1.44 -12.82
C LEU A 431 -8.25 0.40 -12.05
N LYS A 432 -8.17 0.50 -10.72
CA LYS A 432 -7.45 -0.46 -9.87
C LYS A 432 -7.91 -1.90 -10.09
N PHE A 433 -9.18 -2.11 -10.47
CA PHE A 433 -9.68 -3.46 -10.74
C PHE A 433 -8.91 -4.20 -11.84
N LEU A 434 -8.41 -3.51 -12.86
CA LEU A 434 -7.59 -4.11 -13.92
C LEU A 434 -6.21 -4.43 -13.39
N SER A 435 -5.57 -3.43 -12.77
CA SER A 435 -4.20 -3.53 -12.26
C SER A 435 -4.02 -4.45 -11.06
N TYR A 436 -5.09 -4.78 -10.33
CA TYR A 436 -5.01 -5.55 -9.08
C TYR A 436 -5.93 -6.79 -9.08
N HIS A 437 -7.25 -6.60 -9.12
CA HIS A 437 -8.23 -7.68 -8.94
C HIS A 437 -8.22 -8.70 -10.10
N MET A 438 -8.31 -8.21 -11.33
CA MET A 438 -8.25 -9.03 -12.54
C MET A 438 -6.87 -9.62 -12.77
N LEU A 439 -5.82 -8.83 -12.52
CA LEU A 439 -4.43 -9.30 -12.56
C LEU A 439 -4.22 -10.50 -11.63
N HIS A 440 -4.62 -10.38 -10.36
CA HIS A 440 -4.47 -11.47 -9.39
C HIS A 440 -5.27 -12.71 -9.80
N SER A 441 -6.50 -12.54 -10.29
CA SER A 441 -7.32 -13.65 -10.78
C SER A 441 -6.68 -14.36 -11.97
N ALA A 442 -6.12 -13.60 -12.92
CA ALA A 442 -5.41 -14.14 -14.08
C ALA A 442 -4.12 -14.87 -13.67
N ALA A 443 -3.35 -14.31 -12.72
CA ALA A 443 -2.14 -14.93 -12.17
C ALA A 443 -2.43 -16.26 -11.45
N CYS A 444 -3.47 -16.32 -10.62
CA CYS A 444 -3.91 -17.56 -9.99
C CYS A 444 -4.36 -18.60 -11.04
N LYS A 445 -5.05 -18.15 -12.09
CA LYS A 445 -5.43 -19.05 -13.19
C LYS A 445 -4.21 -19.57 -13.96
N PHE A 446 -3.21 -18.72 -14.22
CA PHE A 446 -1.92 -19.12 -14.80
C PHE A 446 -1.26 -20.21 -13.97
N CYS A 447 -1.15 -20.01 -12.65
CA CYS A 447 -0.57 -20.99 -11.73
C CYS A 447 -1.34 -22.32 -11.79
N SER A 448 -2.68 -22.28 -11.80
CA SER A 448 -3.51 -23.50 -11.87
C SER A 448 -3.34 -24.31 -13.15
N ILE A 449 -3.00 -23.67 -14.27
CA ILE A 449 -2.81 -24.33 -15.56
C ILE A 449 -1.38 -24.85 -15.71
N LYS A 450 -0.39 -24.08 -15.25
CA LYS A 450 1.02 -24.38 -15.49
C LYS A 450 1.71 -25.16 -14.36
N ALA A 451 1.13 -25.20 -13.16
CA ALA A 451 1.71 -25.95 -12.05
C ALA A 451 1.68 -27.47 -12.31
N PRO A 452 2.81 -28.19 -12.15
CA PRO A 452 2.84 -29.65 -12.09
C PRO A 452 1.96 -30.18 -10.95
N LYS A 453 1.57 -31.46 -11.04
CA LYS A 453 0.77 -32.13 -9.99
C LYS A 453 1.45 -31.96 -8.62
N GLY A 454 0.71 -31.45 -7.64
CA GLY A 454 1.21 -31.21 -6.28
C GLY A 454 1.93 -29.88 -6.05
N LEU A 455 2.26 -29.10 -7.09
CA LEU A 455 3.07 -27.87 -6.96
C LEU A 455 2.28 -26.55 -7.08
N LEU A 456 0.95 -26.61 -7.15
CA LEU A 456 0.11 -25.41 -7.30
C LEU A 456 0.29 -24.41 -6.15
N ALA A 457 0.31 -24.91 -4.91
CA ALA A 457 0.51 -24.06 -3.74
C ALA A 457 1.89 -23.39 -3.77
N THR A 458 2.94 -24.14 -4.14
CA THR A 458 4.31 -23.63 -4.27
C THR A 458 4.40 -22.55 -5.36
N LEU A 459 3.87 -22.79 -6.56
CA LEU A 459 3.91 -21.81 -7.65
C LEU A 459 3.13 -20.54 -7.30
N THR A 460 1.98 -20.67 -6.65
CA THR A 460 1.17 -19.54 -6.19
C THR A 460 1.92 -18.73 -5.13
N ALA A 461 2.59 -19.40 -4.18
CA ALA A 461 3.42 -18.74 -3.17
C ALA A 461 4.59 -17.97 -3.80
N VAL A 462 5.30 -18.59 -4.75
CA VAL A 462 6.41 -17.95 -5.47
C VAL A 462 5.94 -16.71 -6.23
N TYR A 463 4.83 -16.82 -6.96
CA TYR A 463 4.20 -15.68 -7.62
C TYR A 463 3.88 -14.55 -6.63
N CYS A 464 3.16 -14.85 -5.54
CA CYS A 464 2.76 -13.87 -4.56
C CYS A 464 3.98 -13.18 -3.93
N SER A 465 5.04 -13.92 -3.62
CA SER A 465 6.30 -13.37 -3.12
C SER A 465 7.00 -12.48 -4.14
N THR A 466 7.09 -12.88 -5.40
CA THR A 466 7.70 -12.07 -6.45
C THR A 466 6.95 -10.74 -6.65
N HIS A 467 5.63 -10.76 -6.69
CA HIS A 467 4.82 -9.55 -6.93
C HIS A 467 4.71 -8.66 -5.67
N TYR A 468 4.24 -9.21 -4.55
CA TYR A 468 3.87 -8.43 -3.36
C TYR A 468 5.02 -8.17 -2.38
N GLN A 469 6.16 -8.86 -2.52
CA GLN A 469 7.33 -8.65 -1.67
C GLN A 469 8.47 -8.05 -2.49
N LEU A 470 9.09 -8.82 -3.40
CA LEU A 470 10.25 -8.36 -4.17
C LEU A 470 9.90 -7.17 -5.08
N GLY A 471 8.82 -7.29 -5.85
CA GLY A 471 8.34 -6.24 -6.74
C GLY A 471 7.94 -5.00 -5.95
N ARG A 472 7.10 -5.17 -4.92
CA ARG A 472 6.69 -4.07 -4.03
C ARG A 472 7.89 -3.30 -3.44
N SER A 473 8.89 -4.00 -2.93
CA SER A 473 10.14 -3.39 -2.42
C SER A 473 10.88 -2.62 -3.49
N SER A 474 11.04 -3.19 -4.69
CA SER A 474 11.71 -2.49 -5.79
C SER A 474 11.00 -1.20 -6.19
N GLY A 475 9.66 -1.18 -6.14
CA GLY A 475 8.84 -0.01 -6.42
C GLY A 475 9.01 1.12 -5.40
N ALA A 476 9.09 0.75 -4.12
CA ALA A 476 9.42 1.68 -3.05
C ALA A 476 10.81 2.30 -3.31
N PHE A 477 11.83 1.47 -3.52
CA PHE A 477 13.21 1.89 -3.71
C PHE A 477 13.39 2.82 -4.91
N VAL A 478 13.00 2.34 -6.10
CA VAL A 478 13.12 3.09 -7.36
C VAL A 478 12.27 4.36 -7.30
N GLY A 479 11.08 4.27 -6.72
CA GLY A 479 10.21 5.42 -6.50
C GLY A 479 10.86 6.52 -5.67
N GLY A 480 11.47 6.18 -4.55
CA GLY A 480 12.12 7.16 -3.68
C GLY A 480 13.27 7.88 -4.36
N ILE A 481 14.11 7.15 -5.11
CA ILE A 481 15.22 7.74 -5.88
C ILE A 481 14.70 8.66 -7.00
N LEU A 482 13.64 8.27 -7.70
CA LEU A 482 13.08 9.08 -8.76
C LEU A 482 12.43 10.35 -8.21
N ILE A 483 11.69 10.24 -7.09
CA ILE A 483 11.06 11.38 -6.44
C ILE A 483 12.11 12.37 -5.92
N SER A 484 13.21 11.89 -5.31
CA SER A 484 14.25 12.79 -4.80
C SER A 484 15.00 13.55 -5.91
N ARG A 485 15.06 12.99 -7.13
CA ARG A 485 15.76 13.62 -8.27
C ARG A 485 14.86 14.45 -9.18
N PHE A 486 13.63 14.00 -9.43
CA PHE A 486 12.75 14.56 -10.47
C PHE A 486 11.42 15.09 -9.90
N GLY A 487 11.15 14.88 -8.62
CA GLY A 487 9.85 15.19 -8.02
C GLY A 487 8.77 14.16 -8.34
N THR A 488 7.64 14.28 -7.64
CA THR A 488 6.58 13.27 -7.64
C THR A 488 5.84 13.17 -8.97
N ARG A 489 5.46 14.31 -9.57
CA ARG A 489 4.69 14.35 -10.84
C ARG A 489 5.47 13.79 -12.03
N GLU A 490 6.75 14.12 -12.15
CA GLU A 490 7.59 13.58 -13.23
C GLU A 490 7.87 12.10 -13.03
N THR A 491 8.04 11.65 -11.77
CA THR A 491 8.18 10.22 -11.46
C THR A 491 6.96 9.42 -11.91
N PHE A 492 5.73 9.93 -11.72
CA PHE A 492 4.52 9.31 -12.26
C PHE A 492 4.61 9.14 -13.79
N LYS A 493 5.02 10.18 -14.53
CA LYS A 493 5.16 10.10 -16.00
C LYS A 493 6.22 9.07 -16.43
N ILE A 494 7.38 9.05 -15.78
CA ILE A 494 8.46 8.09 -16.05
C ILE A 494 7.96 6.65 -15.88
N LEU A 495 7.29 6.38 -14.76
CA LEU A 495 6.73 5.05 -14.50
C LEU A 495 5.57 4.71 -15.44
N ALA A 496 4.81 5.68 -15.93
CA ALA A 496 3.79 5.45 -16.95
C ALA A 496 4.38 4.94 -18.25
N TYR A 497 5.43 5.61 -18.76
CA TYR A 497 6.13 5.18 -19.96
C TYR A 497 6.79 3.82 -19.78
N ALA A 498 7.39 3.56 -18.61
CA ALA A 498 7.94 2.27 -18.28
C ALA A 498 6.87 1.17 -18.28
N ALA A 499 5.70 1.42 -17.68
CA ALA A 499 4.59 0.47 -17.66
C ALA A 499 4.07 0.16 -19.08
N LEU A 500 3.93 1.16 -19.95
CA LEU A 500 3.60 0.94 -21.37
C LEU A 500 4.64 0.05 -22.05
N LEU A 501 5.93 0.38 -21.89
CA LEU A 501 7.03 -0.38 -22.47
C LEU A 501 6.99 -1.84 -22.00
N PHE A 502 6.95 -2.11 -20.70
CA PHE A 502 6.92 -3.48 -20.19
C PHE A 502 5.67 -4.24 -20.61
N GLY A 503 4.50 -3.59 -20.66
CA GLY A 503 3.27 -4.19 -21.18
C GLY A 503 3.40 -4.62 -22.65
N THR A 504 3.96 -3.75 -23.50
CA THR A 504 4.22 -4.07 -24.91
C THR A 504 5.28 -5.15 -25.08
N CYS A 505 6.35 -5.13 -24.29
CA CYS A 505 7.37 -6.18 -24.28
C CYS A 505 6.78 -7.54 -23.89
N TYR A 506 5.88 -7.59 -22.91
CA TYR A 506 5.22 -8.84 -22.53
C TYR A 506 4.33 -9.38 -23.64
N TRP A 507 3.55 -8.50 -24.27
CA TRP A 507 2.72 -8.86 -25.43
C TRP A 507 3.56 -9.41 -26.59
N LEU A 508 4.68 -8.77 -26.91
CA LEU A 508 5.62 -9.25 -27.93
C LEU A 508 6.25 -10.59 -27.55
N THR A 509 6.63 -10.76 -26.28
CA THR A 509 7.18 -12.03 -25.77
C THR A 509 6.16 -13.16 -25.89
N ASP A 510 4.88 -12.89 -25.63
CA ASP A 510 3.81 -13.87 -25.82
C ASP A 510 3.67 -14.29 -27.28
N VAL A 511 3.56 -13.31 -28.17
CA VAL A 511 3.34 -13.55 -29.60
C VAL A 511 4.53 -14.28 -30.24
N LEU A 512 5.76 -13.86 -29.93
CA LEU A 512 6.97 -14.36 -30.59
C LEU A 512 7.53 -15.63 -29.95
N VAL A 513 7.45 -15.76 -28.62
CA VAL A 513 8.12 -16.82 -27.86
C VAL A 513 7.12 -17.79 -27.27
N LEU A 514 6.19 -17.34 -26.41
CA LEU A 514 5.34 -18.26 -25.63
C LEU A 514 4.40 -19.08 -26.53
N LYS A 515 3.71 -18.45 -27.49
CA LYS A 515 2.85 -19.16 -28.45
C LYS A 515 3.63 -20.16 -29.29
N ARG A 516 4.89 -19.87 -29.63
CA ARG A 516 5.76 -20.78 -30.39
C ARG A 516 6.21 -21.97 -29.55
N ILE A 517 6.56 -21.75 -28.28
CA ILE A 517 6.89 -22.82 -27.33
C ILE A 517 5.69 -23.74 -27.14
N GLU A 518 4.50 -23.17 -26.94
CA GLU A 518 3.26 -23.94 -26.75
C GLU A 518 2.91 -24.75 -28.00
N SER A 519 3.00 -24.15 -29.19
CA SER A 519 2.76 -24.85 -30.46
C SER A 519 3.70 -26.05 -30.65
N LYS A 520 5.00 -25.87 -30.38
CA LYS A 520 5.99 -26.96 -30.44
C LYS A 520 5.72 -28.06 -29.40
N ARG A 521 5.28 -27.70 -28.20
CA ARG A 521 4.93 -28.68 -27.15
C ARG A 521 3.70 -29.50 -27.56
N ILE A 522 2.66 -28.85 -28.09
CA ILE A 522 1.46 -29.54 -28.59
C ILE A 522 1.82 -30.49 -29.74
N GLN A 523 2.69 -30.06 -30.65
CA GLN A 523 3.16 -30.90 -31.75
C GLN A 523 3.88 -32.16 -31.24
N ARG A 524 4.83 -32.02 -30.31
CA ARG A 524 5.53 -33.18 -29.70
C ARG A 524 4.58 -34.13 -28.99
N MET A 525 3.56 -33.62 -28.28
CA MET A 525 2.58 -34.47 -27.62
C MET A 525 1.76 -35.32 -28.61
N LYS A 526 1.42 -34.74 -29.78
CA LYS A 526 0.75 -35.49 -30.85
C LYS A 526 1.67 -36.56 -31.44
N GLU A 527 2.94 -36.22 -31.69
CA GLU A 527 3.95 -37.18 -32.18
C GLU A 527 4.12 -38.36 -31.20
N THR A 528 4.22 -38.11 -29.89
CA THR A 528 4.32 -39.18 -28.88
C THR A 528 3.04 -40.02 -28.77
N GLU A 529 1.85 -39.43 -28.91
CA GLU A 529 0.60 -40.18 -28.95
C GLU A 529 0.50 -41.07 -30.21
N GLU A 530 0.99 -40.61 -31.36
CA GLU A 530 1.05 -41.39 -32.60
C GLU A 530 2.05 -42.55 -32.48
N GLU A 531 3.25 -42.32 -31.94
CA GLU A 531 4.24 -43.37 -31.65
C GLU A 531 3.71 -44.44 -30.68
N SER A 532 2.91 -44.04 -29.69
CA SER A 532 2.28 -44.99 -28.75
C SER A 532 1.18 -45.85 -29.38
N LYS A 533 0.61 -45.39 -30.52
CA LYS A 533 -0.48 -46.08 -31.24
C LYS A 533 0.04 -46.99 -32.36
N THR A 534 1.28 -46.83 -32.80
CA THR A 534 1.92 -47.79 -33.72
C THR A 534 2.21 -49.10 -32.97
N PRO A 535 1.61 -50.25 -33.37
CA PRO A 535 1.93 -51.52 -32.75
C PRO A 535 3.42 -51.81 -32.98
N PHE A 536 4.13 -52.17 -31.92
CA PHE A 536 5.42 -52.84 -32.03
C PHE A 536 5.21 -54.10 -32.87
N PHE A 537 5.50 -54.03 -34.17
CA PHE A 537 5.71 -55.23 -34.97
C PHE A 537 6.99 -55.87 -34.43
N SER A 538 6.80 -56.92 -33.63
CA SER A 538 7.85 -57.83 -33.21
C SER A 538 8.56 -58.36 -34.46
N ASN A 539 9.83 -58.00 -34.64
CA ASN A 539 10.71 -58.82 -35.45
C ASN A 539 11.14 -60.01 -34.59
N SER A 540 10.56 -61.15 -34.99
CA SER A 540 10.92 -62.54 -34.72
C SER A 540 12.42 -62.81 -34.68
#